data_AF-A0A351DRQ6-F1
#
_entry.id   AF-A0A351DRQ6-F1
#
_cell.length_a   1.000
_cell.length_b   1.000
_cell.length_c   1.000
_cell.angle_alpha   90.00
_cell.angle_beta   90.00
_cell.angle_gamma   90.00
#
_symmetry.space_group_name_H-M   'P 1'
#
loop_
_entity.id
_entity.type
_entity.pdbx_description
1 polymer ?
#
loop_
_entity_poly.entity_id
_entity_poly.type
_entity_poly.pdbx_seq_one_letter_code
_entity_poly.pdbx_strand_id
1 'polypeptide(L)'
;MLSLVRSQHACIERIRSAVRWAKRLVVLVGAPGQGKTVVIQDLVLRTPTNPLCLEGELISDRTDAVLRLVGLVGLRPEGSIHEMLARLQTKHSAGSEQGIPEIIVDDAHCLPDGVLQLFHELTAGAYGRRWSVLLVGEDQLVSRLQALQPMPVLCSVVMLPPWDQQDLEQAGSKIYPSQEWSSIPSSVLQRYGSQPKQLLRLVDEWEDSVASASDLPEHEARVSMVRVSSSWMIGFGLALVVLIAVLIFVQLSDEKTPARTSTPIPLAPNNQ
;
A
#
# COMPACT_ATOMS: atom_id res chain seq x y z
N MET A 1 13.18 14.87 -9.15
CA MET A 1 12.45 14.06 -8.14
C MET A 1 11.58 15.02 -7.33
N LEU A 2 10.33 14.67 -7.05
CA LEU A 2 9.49 15.46 -6.15
C LEU A 2 10.15 15.51 -4.77
N SER A 3 10.25 16.70 -4.19
CA SER A 3 10.73 16.81 -2.81
C SER A 3 9.74 16.12 -1.87
N LEU A 4 10.23 15.55 -0.78
CA LEU A 4 9.34 14.97 0.21
C LEU A 4 8.40 16.02 0.79
N VAL A 5 7.15 15.62 0.91
CA VAL A 5 6.13 16.37 1.65
C VAL A 5 6.15 15.98 3.13
N ARG A 6 5.48 16.77 3.96
CA ARG A 6 5.41 16.59 5.40
C ARG A 6 4.94 15.19 5.80
N SER A 7 3.88 14.68 5.18
CA SER A 7 3.38 13.33 5.49
C SER A 7 4.40 12.23 5.23
N GLN A 8 5.18 12.35 4.16
CA GLN A 8 6.26 11.42 3.83
C GLN A 8 7.41 11.52 4.83
N HIS A 9 7.79 12.74 5.26
CA HIS A 9 8.76 12.91 6.35
C HIS A 9 8.30 12.27 7.65
N ALA A 10 7.03 12.48 8.05
CA ALA A 10 6.46 11.83 9.21
C ALA A 10 6.45 10.29 9.08
N CYS A 11 6.21 9.77 7.88
CA CYS A 11 6.30 8.35 7.58
C CYS A 11 7.72 7.80 7.79
N ILE A 12 8.75 8.49 7.31
CA ILE A 12 10.16 8.11 7.50
C ILE A 12 10.50 8.04 9.00
N GLU A 13 10.11 9.03 9.79
CA GLU A 13 10.38 9.04 11.23
C GLU A 13 9.64 7.92 11.97
N ARG A 14 8.42 7.57 11.54
CA ARG A 14 7.70 6.38 12.06
C ARG A 14 8.41 5.09 11.71
N ILE A 15 8.90 4.94 10.48
CA ILE A 15 9.69 3.77 10.06
C ILE A 15 10.94 3.67 10.92
N ARG A 16 11.71 4.76 11.06
CA ARG A 16 12.93 4.78 11.88
C ARG A 16 12.66 4.39 13.33
N SER A 17 11.60 4.96 13.90
CA SER A 17 11.17 4.64 15.25
C SER A 17 10.76 3.16 15.39
N ALA A 18 10.01 2.63 14.42
CA ALA A 18 9.59 1.24 14.39
C ALA A 18 10.78 0.28 14.27
N VAL A 19 11.74 0.56 13.39
CA VAL A 19 12.95 -0.26 13.25
C VAL A 19 13.76 -0.25 14.55
N ARG A 20 13.93 0.92 15.17
CA ARG A 20 14.72 1.08 16.40
C ARG A 20 14.07 0.41 17.61
N TRP A 21 12.77 0.62 17.81
CA TRP A 21 12.08 0.26 19.05
C TRP A 21 11.19 -0.96 18.94
N ALA A 22 10.45 -1.11 17.83
CA ALA A 22 9.50 -2.21 17.65
C ALA A 22 10.19 -3.53 17.21
N LYS A 23 11.50 -3.48 16.97
CA LYS A 23 12.37 -4.62 16.63
C LYS A 23 11.67 -5.65 15.72
N ARG A 24 11.57 -5.29 14.44
CA ARG A 24 12.37 -5.92 13.36
C ARG A 24 11.62 -6.29 12.10
N LEU A 25 10.30 -6.51 12.12
CA LEU A 25 9.51 -6.55 10.88
C LEU A 25 8.61 -5.32 10.81
N VAL A 26 9.00 -4.38 9.97
CA VAL A 26 8.22 -3.17 9.69
C VAL A 26 7.55 -3.33 8.33
N VAL A 27 6.30 -2.93 8.23
CA VAL A 27 5.54 -3.00 6.99
C VAL A 27 5.09 -1.59 6.62
N LEU A 28 5.57 -1.08 5.48
CA LEU A 28 5.09 0.17 4.88
C LEU A 28 4.02 -0.15 3.84
N VAL A 29 2.82 0.36 4.05
CA VAL A 29 1.71 0.18 3.12
C VAL A 29 1.11 1.51 2.67
N GLY A 30 0.53 1.49 1.50
CA GLY A 30 -0.14 2.62 0.87
C GLY A 30 -0.62 2.24 -0.52
N ALA A 31 -1.48 3.07 -1.09
CA ALA A 31 -2.04 2.86 -2.41
C ALA A 31 -0.95 2.84 -3.51
N PRO A 32 -1.25 2.25 -4.67
CA PRO A 32 -0.41 2.35 -5.86
C PRO A 32 -0.15 3.82 -6.23
N GLY A 33 1.11 4.16 -6.51
CA GLY A 33 1.48 5.52 -6.93
C GLY A 33 1.50 6.59 -5.82
N GLN A 34 1.22 6.24 -4.56
CA GLN A 34 1.19 7.19 -3.44
C GLN A 34 2.59 7.74 -3.03
N GLY A 35 3.66 7.19 -3.61
CA GLY A 35 5.03 7.66 -3.36
C GLY A 35 5.81 6.84 -2.34
N LYS A 36 5.45 5.57 -2.09
CA LYS A 36 6.20 4.64 -1.23
C LYS A 36 7.69 4.56 -1.64
N THR A 37 7.98 4.45 -2.93
CA THR A 37 9.36 4.42 -3.46
C THR A 37 10.14 5.70 -3.13
N VAL A 38 9.50 6.88 -3.11
CA VAL A 38 10.16 8.15 -2.72
C VAL A 38 10.56 8.12 -1.25
N VAL A 39 9.69 7.58 -0.39
CA VAL A 39 9.97 7.37 1.04
C VAL A 39 11.16 6.43 1.23
N ILE A 40 11.20 5.30 0.50
CA ILE A 40 12.33 4.36 0.55
C ILE A 40 13.62 5.02 0.09
N GLN A 41 13.60 5.69 -1.06
CA GLN A 41 14.80 6.32 -1.63
C GLN A 41 15.41 7.34 -0.67
N ASP A 42 14.60 8.19 -0.04
CA ASP A 42 15.11 9.13 0.95
C ASP A 42 15.60 8.43 2.23
N LEU A 43 14.91 7.38 2.67
CA LEU A 43 15.36 6.56 3.80
C LEU A 43 16.75 5.97 3.52
N VAL A 44 17.00 5.45 2.32
CA VAL A 44 18.30 4.86 1.93
C VAL A 44 19.38 5.93 1.76
N LEU A 45 19.08 7.03 1.05
CA LEU A 45 20.06 8.08 0.75
C LEU A 45 20.61 8.78 1.99
N ARG A 46 19.81 8.86 3.07
CA ARG A 46 20.19 9.55 4.31
C ARG A 46 20.87 8.66 5.33
N THR A 47 21.31 7.47 4.94
CA THR A 47 21.81 6.46 5.87
C THR A 47 23.27 6.08 5.63
N PRO A 48 24.08 5.92 6.71
CA PRO A 48 25.49 5.57 6.57
C PRO A 48 25.70 4.09 6.23
N THR A 49 24.69 3.25 6.45
CA THR A 49 24.70 1.82 6.11
C THR A 49 23.86 1.58 4.86
N ASN A 50 24.37 0.80 3.92
CA ASN A 50 23.63 0.44 2.71
C ASN A 50 22.72 -0.78 2.98
N PRO A 51 21.38 -0.62 2.97
CA PRO A 51 20.47 -1.74 3.11
C PRO A 51 20.50 -2.65 1.88
N LEU A 52 20.13 -3.91 2.09
CA LEU A 52 19.93 -4.88 1.02
C LEU A 52 18.53 -4.67 0.43
N CYS A 53 18.47 -4.07 -0.74
CA CYS A 53 17.20 -3.82 -1.43
C CYS A 53 16.86 -4.98 -2.38
N LEU A 54 15.63 -5.48 -2.25
CA LEU A 54 15.06 -6.53 -3.08
C LEU A 54 13.76 -6.05 -3.72
N GLU A 55 13.47 -6.58 -4.91
CA GLU A 55 12.20 -6.38 -5.60
C GLU A 55 11.36 -7.66 -5.46
N GLY A 56 10.21 -7.55 -4.80
CA GLY A 56 9.34 -8.68 -4.47
C GLY A 56 8.80 -9.40 -5.71
N GLU A 57 8.55 -8.68 -6.80
CA GLU A 57 8.09 -9.23 -8.08
C GLU A 57 9.09 -10.21 -8.71
N LEU A 58 10.39 -10.06 -8.40
CA LEU A 58 11.43 -10.89 -8.98
C LEU A 58 11.73 -12.16 -8.16
N ILE A 59 11.10 -12.33 -7.00
CA ILE A 59 11.41 -13.41 -6.06
C ILE A 59 10.38 -14.52 -6.17
N SER A 60 10.84 -15.68 -6.63
CA SER A 60 9.95 -16.82 -6.88
C SER A 60 9.80 -17.76 -5.68
N ASP A 61 10.86 -17.91 -4.88
CA ASP A 61 10.86 -18.81 -3.73
C ASP A 61 11.92 -18.40 -2.67
N ARG A 62 11.99 -19.20 -1.60
CA ARG A 62 12.91 -18.97 -0.48
C ARG A 62 14.38 -19.04 -0.87
N THR A 63 14.74 -19.95 -1.76
CA THR A 63 16.12 -20.13 -2.20
C THR A 63 16.53 -18.93 -3.06
N ASP A 64 15.68 -18.52 -4.00
CA ASP A 64 15.89 -17.33 -4.84
C ASP A 64 16.08 -16.06 -3.99
N ALA A 65 15.24 -15.84 -2.98
CA ALA A 65 15.39 -14.73 -2.05
C ALA A 65 16.78 -14.70 -1.38
N VAL A 66 17.26 -15.85 -0.90
CA VAL A 66 18.56 -15.96 -0.24
C VAL A 66 19.71 -15.77 -1.23
N LEU A 67 19.63 -16.36 -2.43
CA LEU A 67 20.63 -16.19 -3.47
C LEU A 67 20.79 -14.72 -3.87
N ARG A 68 19.68 -13.98 -3.99
CA ARG A 68 19.71 -12.55 -4.26
C ARG A 68 20.35 -11.75 -3.13
N LEU A 69 20.00 -12.02 -1.86
CA LEU A 69 20.63 -11.37 -0.71
C LEU A 69 22.15 -11.60 -0.67
N VAL A 70 22.57 -12.84 -0.88
CA VAL A 70 23.99 -13.25 -0.92
C VAL A 70 24.71 -12.58 -2.10
N GLY A 71 24.05 -12.52 -3.26
CA GLY A 71 24.55 -11.87 -4.47
C GLY A 71 24.76 -10.36 -4.30
N LEU A 72 23.84 -9.66 -3.61
CA LEU A 72 23.96 -8.22 -3.32
C LEU A 72 25.22 -7.85 -2.53
N VAL A 73 25.73 -8.79 -1.73
CA VAL A 73 26.94 -8.60 -0.92
C VAL A 73 28.17 -9.22 -1.60
N GLY A 74 28.03 -9.79 -2.81
CA GLY A 74 29.12 -10.44 -3.54
C GLY A 74 29.65 -11.68 -2.83
N LEU A 75 28.80 -12.42 -2.14
CA LEU A 75 29.13 -13.73 -1.58
C LEU A 75 28.87 -14.83 -2.62
N ARG A 76 29.67 -15.90 -2.57
CA ARG A 76 29.43 -17.08 -3.42
C ARG A 76 28.31 -17.94 -2.82
N PRO A 77 27.33 -18.38 -3.63
CA PRO A 77 26.23 -19.23 -3.18
C PRO A 77 26.72 -20.67 -2.97
N GLU A 78 27.35 -20.91 -1.84
CA GLU A 78 27.93 -22.20 -1.47
C GLU A 78 27.35 -22.64 -0.13
N GLY A 79 26.98 -23.92 -0.05
CA GLY A 79 26.42 -24.53 1.14
C GLY A 79 24.90 -24.50 1.21
N SER A 80 24.37 -24.84 2.38
CA SER A 80 22.93 -24.78 2.67
C SER A 80 22.43 -23.34 2.83
N ILE A 81 21.11 -23.14 2.77
CA ILE A 81 20.47 -21.84 3.05
C ILE A 81 20.93 -21.26 4.40
N HIS A 82 21.02 -22.10 5.43
CA HIS A 82 21.44 -21.68 6.77
C HIS A 82 22.88 -21.16 6.77
N GLU A 83 23.80 -21.87 6.10
CA GLU A 83 25.20 -21.47 5.99
C GLU A 83 25.36 -20.18 5.19
N MET A 84 24.61 -20.04 4.08
CA MET A 84 24.59 -18.81 3.29
C MET A 84 24.11 -17.61 4.10
N LEU A 85 23.01 -17.76 4.85
CA LEU A 85 22.48 -16.71 5.72
C LEU A 85 23.41 -16.37 6.89
N ALA A 86 24.09 -17.35 7.47
CA ALA A 86 25.09 -17.13 8.51
C ALA A 86 26.29 -16.34 7.97
N ARG A 87 26.79 -16.69 6.77
CA ARG A 87 27.87 -15.95 6.10
C ARG A 87 27.46 -14.52 5.75
N LEU A 88 26.23 -14.34 5.28
CA LEU A 88 25.66 -13.02 5.01
C LEU A 88 25.64 -12.15 6.28
N GLN A 89 25.25 -12.71 7.42
CA GLN A 89 25.22 -12.00 8.71
C GLN A 89 26.58 -11.54 9.19
N THR A 90 27.63 -12.34 8.98
CA THR A 90 29.00 -12.00 9.38
C THR A 90 29.56 -10.87 8.52
N LYS A 91 29.19 -10.81 7.25
CA LYS A 91 29.69 -9.81 6.31
C LYS A 91 28.91 -8.50 6.33
N HIS A 92 27.62 -8.55 6.64
CA HIS A 92 26.74 -7.37 6.65
C HIS A 92 26.64 -6.75 8.04
N SER A 93 27.04 -5.48 8.15
CA SER A 93 27.03 -4.71 9.39
C SER A 93 25.61 -4.38 9.85
N ALA A 94 25.33 -4.58 11.15
CA ALA A 94 24.03 -4.28 11.72
C ALA A 94 23.76 -2.76 11.77
N GLY A 95 22.67 -2.32 11.13
CA GLY A 95 22.23 -0.90 11.09
C GLY A 95 21.08 -0.55 12.04
N SER A 96 20.54 -1.52 12.80
CA SER A 96 19.26 -1.37 13.51
C SER A 96 19.24 -0.28 14.59
N GLU A 97 20.37 0.00 15.23
CA GLU A 97 20.47 1.01 16.31
C GLU A 97 20.21 2.44 15.80
N GLN A 98 20.39 2.67 14.50
CA GLN A 98 20.13 3.94 13.83
C GLN A 98 18.71 4.04 13.26
N GLY A 99 17.86 3.03 13.48
CA GLY A 99 16.51 2.99 12.92
C GLY A 99 16.49 2.69 11.42
N ILE A 100 17.54 2.08 10.88
CA ILE A 100 17.70 1.81 9.46
C ILE A 100 17.46 0.31 9.25
N PRO A 101 16.50 -0.08 8.40
CA PRO A 101 16.29 -1.48 8.09
C PRO A 101 17.52 -2.02 7.36
N GLU A 102 17.91 -3.25 7.63
CA GLU A 102 19.04 -3.89 6.95
C GLU A 102 18.64 -4.53 5.62
N ILE A 103 17.37 -4.96 5.53
CA ILE A 103 16.77 -5.49 4.32
C ILE A 103 15.52 -4.66 4.02
N ILE A 104 15.38 -4.22 2.78
CA ILE A 104 14.19 -3.56 2.26
C ILE A 104 13.67 -4.40 1.10
N VAL A 105 12.39 -4.75 1.13
CA VAL A 105 11.75 -5.46 0.03
C VAL A 105 10.64 -4.60 -0.53
N ASP A 106 10.84 -4.05 -1.73
CA ASP A 106 9.80 -3.34 -2.46
C ASP A 106 8.82 -4.36 -3.07
N ASP A 107 7.57 -3.94 -3.30
CA ASP A 107 6.50 -4.80 -3.82
C ASP A 107 6.36 -6.15 -3.12
N ALA A 108 6.54 -6.17 -1.79
CA ALA A 108 6.49 -7.35 -0.95
C ALA A 108 5.11 -8.04 -0.95
N HIS A 109 4.07 -7.36 -1.41
CA HIS A 109 2.74 -7.95 -1.62
C HIS A 109 2.73 -9.00 -2.76
N CYS A 110 3.73 -9.01 -3.63
CA CYS A 110 3.92 -10.01 -4.69
C CYS A 110 4.66 -11.27 -4.20
N LEU A 111 5.28 -11.22 -3.01
CA LEU A 111 6.07 -12.34 -2.50
C LEU A 111 5.19 -13.57 -2.20
N PRO A 112 5.69 -14.79 -2.42
CA PRO A 112 5.08 -16.01 -1.91
C PRO A 112 5.09 -16.07 -0.37
N ASP A 113 4.11 -16.76 0.22
CA ASP A 113 3.99 -16.89 1.68
C ASP A 113 5.22 -17.51 2.33
N GLY A 114 5.84 -18.51 1.68
CA GLY A 114 7.07 -19.12 2.17
C GLY A 114 8.25 -18.14 2.27
N VAL A 115 8.25 -17.10 1.44
CA VAL A 115 9.26 -16.02 1.46
C VAL A 115 8.92 -14.96 2.51
N LEU A 116 7.65 -14.62 2.67
CA LEU A 116 7.21 -13.77 3.79
C LEU A 116 7.58 -14.41 5.14
N GLN A 117 7.41 -15.73 5.26
CA GLN A 117 7.82 -16.50 6.42
C GLN A 117 9.34 -16.50 6.62
N LEU A 118 10.14 -16.58 5.54
CA LEU A 118 11.60 -16.44 5.62
C LEU A 118 12.00 -15.11 6.24
N PHE A 119 11.40 -14.00 5.79
CA PHE A 119 11.70 -12.68 6.36
C PHE A 119 11.27 -12.59 7.83
N HIS A 120 10.14 -13.19 8.21
CA HIS A 120 9.76 -13.29 9.61
C HIS A 120 10.81 -14.07 10.43
N GLU A 121 11.25 -15.24 9.96
CA GLU A 121 12.27 -16.06 10.63
C GLU A 121 13.61 -15.30 10.79
N LEU A 122 14.02 -14.54 9.77
CA LEU A 122 15.18 -13.64 9.84
C LEU A 122 15.04 -12.60 10.95
N THR A 123 13.84 -12.01 11.11
CA THR A 123 13.57 -11.03 12.18
C THR A 123 13.42 -11.67 13.57
N ALA A 124 13.04 -12.94 13.64
CA ALA A 124 12.99 -13.72 14.87
C ALA A 124 14.39 -14.17 15.33
N GLY A 125 15.34 -14.30 14.39
CA GLY A 125 16.70 -14.77 14.63
C GLY A 125 16.88 -16.27 14.46
N ALA A 126 16.02 -16.92 13.66
CA ALA A 126 16.11 -18.36 13.39
C ALA A 126 17.46 -18.77 12.79
N TYR A 127 18.14 -17.84 12.11
CA TYR A 127 19.38 -18.05 11.38
C TYR A 127 20.61 -17.40 12.05
N GLY A 128 20.53 -17.06 13.35
CA GLY A 128 21.62 -16.40 14.07
C GLY A 128 21.20 -15.05 14.65
N ARG A 129 21.89 -13.96 14.28
CA ARG A 129 21.47 -12.62 14.72
C ARG A 129 20.16 -12.26 14.02
N ARG A 130 19.26 -11.60 14.75
CA ARG A 130 18.01 -11.15 14.14
C ARG A 130 18.22 -9.92 13.26
N TRP A 131 17.62 -9.92 12.08
CA TRP A 131 17.69 -8.83 11.10
C TRP A 131 16.58 -7.81 11.32
N SER A 132 16.79 -6.58 10.87
CA SER A 132 15.72 -5.61 10.65
C SER A 132 15.29 -5.61 9.18
N VAL A 133 14.01 -5.84 8.95
CA VAL A 133 13.40 -5.97 7.62
C VAL A 133 12.26 -4.96 7.49
N LEU A 134 12.26 -4.22 6.39
CA LEU A 134 11.16 -3.37 5.94
C LEU A 134 10.54 -4.02 4.70
N LEU A 135 9.27 -4.42 4.82
CA LEU A 135 8.47 -4.87 3.68
C LEU A 135 7.61 -3.71 3.19
N VAL A 136 7.65 -3.41 1.90
CA VAL A 136 6.87 -2.33 1.30
C VAL A 136 5.87 -2.92 0.32
N GLY A 137 4.60 -2.51 0.41
CA GLY A 137 3.58 -3.05 -0.47
C GLY A 137 2.23 -2.37 -0.33
N GLU A 138 1.19 -3.12 -0.69
CA GLU A 138 -0.22 -2.73 -0.58
C GLU A 138 -0.88 -3.32 0.66
N ASP A 139 -2.08 -2.85 0.99
CA ASP A 139 -2.78 -3.15 2.25
C ASP A 139 -3.01 -4.65 2.49
N GLN A 140 -3.16 -5.43 1.42
CA GLN A 140 -3.32 -6.90 1.49
C GLN A 140 -2.13 -7.63 2.13
N LEU A 141 -0.93 -7.03 2.08
CA LEU A 141 0.28 -7.62 2.65
C LEU A 141 0.16 -7.87 4.17
N VAL A 142 -0.45 -6.92 4.89
CA VAL A 142 -0.63 -7.04 6.35
C VAL A 142 -1.54 -8.20 6.69
N SER A 143 -2.66 -8.32 5.97
CA SER A 143 -3.61 -9.42 6.16
C SER A 143 -2.98 -10.78 5.87
N ARG A 144 -2.15 -10.86 4.81
CA ARG A 144 -1.40 -12.08 4.48
C ARG A 144 -0.41 -12.46 5.59
N LEU A 145 0.37 -11.52 6.10
CA LEU A 145 1.31 -11.76 7.20
C LEU A 145 0.62 -12.25 8.49
N GLN A 146 -0.57 -11.73 8.78
CA GLN A 146 -1.39 -12.17 9.93
C GLN A 146 -2.01 -13.55 9.71
N ALA A 147 -2.23 -13.97 8.46
CA ALA A 147 -2.77 -15.28 8.12
C ALA A 147 -1.71 -16.39 8.02
N LEU A 148 -0.41 -16.04 8.09
CA LEU A 148 0.67 -17.02 7.98
C LEU A 148 0.61 -18.07 9.10
N GLN A 149 0.93 -19.30 8.72
CA GLN A 149 1.05 -20.46 9.60
C GLN A 149 2.53 -20.88 9.71
N PRO A 150 2.97 -21.46 10.84
CA PRO A 150 2.18 -21.90 11.99
C PRO A 150 1.87 -20.80 13.02
N MET A 151 2.45 -19.60 12.87
CA MET A 151 2.25 -18.50 13.80
C MET A 151 2.02 -17.19 13.03
N PRO A 152 0.99 -16.40 13.39
CA PRO A 152 0.76 -15.10 12.79
C PRO A 152 1.95 -14.17 13.06
N VAL A 153 2.35 -13.43 12.04
CA VAL A 153 3.50 -12.54 12.14
C VAL A 153 3.07 -11.20 12.73
N LEU A 154 3.61 -10.87 13.90
CA LEU A 154 3.46 -9.54 14.48
C LEU A 154 4.42 -8.57 13.79
N CYS A 155 3.86 -7.57 13.10
CA CYS A 155 4.62 -6.56 12.39
C CYS A 155 4.22 -5.14 12.85
N SER A 156 5.17 -4.21 12.78
CA SER A 156 4.89 -2.79 12.98
C SER A 156 4.43 -2.19 11.66
N VAL A 157 3.14 -1.89 11.56
CA VAL A 157 2.56 -1.32 10.34
C VAL A 157 2.70 0.20 10.34
N VAL A 158 3.27 0.75 9.26
CA VAL A 158 3.32 2.17 8.97
C VAL A 158 2.50 2.42 7.71
N MET A 159 1.37 3.09 7.88
CA MET A 159 0.53 3.53 6.76
C MET A 159 1.08 4.83 6.21
N LEU A 160 1.28 4.91 4.90
CA LEU A 160 1.49 6.17 4.20
C LEU A 160 0.12 6.88 4.10
N PRO A 161 -0.09 8.03 4.74
CA PRO A 161 -1.37 8.72 4.65
C PRO A 161 -1.55 9.36 3.27
N PRO A 162 -2.80 9.48 2.77
CA PRO A 162 -3.07 10.26 1.56
C PRO A 162 -2.64 11.71 1.77
N TRP A 163 -2.26 12.40 0.69
CA TRP A 163 -1.90 13.81 0.73
C TRP A 163 -3.08 14.65 1.20
N ASP A 164 -2.79 15.53 2.15
CA ASP A 164 -3.70 16.59 2.57
C ASP A 164 -3.39 17.90 1.83
N GLN A 165 -4.16 18.94 2.15
CA GLN A 165 -4.00 20.27 1.57
C GLN A 165 -2.58 20.83 1.76
N GLN A 166 -1.95 20.58 2.92
CA GLN A 166 -0.63 21.11 3.24
C GLN A 166 0.47 20.37 2.47
N ASP A 167 0.32 19.05 2.31
CA ASP A 167 1.23 18.26 1.47
C ASP A 167 1.15 18.73 0.01
N LEU A 168 -0.06 18.99 -0.50
CA LEU A 168 -0.27 19.51 -1.84
C LEU A 168 0.35 20.90 -2.01
N GLU A 169 0.10 21.84 -1.10
CA GLU A 169 0.72 23.17 -1.12
C GLU A 169 2.25 23.10 -1.09
N GLN A 170 2.80 22.21 -0.25
CA GLN A 170 4.25 22.05 -0.12
C GLN A 170 4.88 21.46 -1.39
N ALA A 171 4.23 20.48 -2.02
CA ALA A 171 4.70 19.93 -3.29
C ALA A 171 4.52 20.92 -4.43
N GLY A 172 3.34 21.54 -4.50
CA GLY A 172 2.91 22.45 -5.55
C GLY A 172 3.74 23.72 -5.60
N SER A 173 3.95 24.40 -4.47
CA SER A 173 4.76 25.64 -4.40
C SER A 173 6.20 25.48 -4.90
N LYS A 174 6.72 24.25 -4.92
CA LYS A 174 8.06 23.97 -5.47
C LYS A 174 8.06 23.71 -6.96
N ILE A 175 6.97 23.18 -7.51
CA ILE A 175 6.85 22.87 -8.94
C ILE A 175 6.34 24.10 -9.68
N TYR A 176 5.32 24.77 -9.13
CA TYR A 176 4.71 25.98 -9.66
C TYR A 176 4.63 27.04 -8.54
N PRO A 177 5.70 27.85 -8.36
CA PRO A 177 5.80 28.83 -7.28
C PRO A 177 4.78 29.98 -7.37
N SER A 178 4.26 30.24 -8.58
CA SER A 178 3.32 31.31 -8.88
C SER A 178 1.85 30.91 -8.75
N GLN A 179 1.57 29.64 -8.45
CA GLN A 179 0.23 29.06 -8.41
C GLN A 179 -0.41 29.18 -7.02
N GLU A 180 -1.71 29.47 -6.96
CA GLU A 180 -2.46 29.57 -5.71
C GLU A 180 -3.06 28.20 -5.33
N TRP A 181 -2.39 27.51 -4.41
CA TRP A 181 -2.76 26.15 -4.01
C TRP A 181 -3.91 26.06 -2.99
N SER A 182 -4.30 27.19 -2.38
CA SER A 182 -5.17 27.25 -1.19
C SER A 182 -6.67 27.01 -1.44
N SER A 183 -7.09 26.81 -2.70
CA SER A 183 -8.48 26.77 -3.13
C SER A 183 -9.00 25.38 -3.55
N ILE A 184 -8.20 24.33 -3.36
CA ILE A 184 -8.53 22.97 -3.80
C ILE A 184 -9.69 22.41 -2.94
N PRO A 185 -10.82 21.97 -3.54
CA PRO A 185 -11.92 21.40 -2.80
C PRO A 185 -11.49 20.14 -2.07
N SER A 186 -11.95 20.00 -0.83
CA SER A 186 -11.71 18.82 -0.01
C SER A 186 -12.19 17.52 -0.68
N SER A 187 -13.20 17.58 -1.55
CA SER A 187 -13.67 16.43 -2.33
C SER A 187 -12.63 15.91 -3.33
N VAL A 188 -11.82 16.80 -3.92
CA VAL A 188 -10.74 16.44 -4.84
C VAL A 188 -9.61 15.78 -4.06
N LEU A 189 -9.23 16.36 -2.91
CA LEU A 189 -8.21 15.78 -2.02
C LEU A 189 -8.62 14.40 -1.49
N GLN A 190 -9.88 14.23 -1.07
CA GLN A 190 -10.38 12.94 -0.60
C GLN A 190 -10.35 11.88 -1.70
N ARG A 191 -10.59 12.26 -2.95
CA ARG A 191 -10.64 11.32 -4.08
C ARG A 191 -9.26 10.97 -4.63
N TYR A 192 -8.34 11.94 -4.67
CA TYR A 192 -7.05 11.81 -5.36
C TYR A 192 -5.82 11.94 -4.46
N GLY A 193 -6.00 12.17 -3.15
CA GLY A 193 -4.88 12.32 -2.20
C GLY A 193 -4.00 11.07 -2.10
N SER A 194 -4.53 9.89 -2.41
CA SER A 194 -3.75 8.64 -2.51
C SER A 194 -2.94 8.53 -3.81
N GLN A 195 -3.14 9.44 -4.77
CA GLN A 195 -2.51 9.44 -6.10
C GLN A 195 -1.88 10.81 -6.41
N PRO A 196 -0.78 11.18 -5.72
CA PRO A 196 -0.18 12.51 -5.82
C PRO A 196 0.12 13.00 -7.24
N LYS A 197 0.59 12.10 -8.12
CA LYS A 197 0.88 12.45 -9.52
C LYS A 197 -0.38 12.83 -10.30
N GLN A 198 -1.50 12.14 -10.04
CA GLN A 198 -2.77 12.48 -10.69
C GLN A 198 -3.37 13.74 -10.10
N LEU A 199 -3.29 13.88 -8.77
CA LEU A 199 -3.73 15.10 -8.08
C LEU A 199 -3.03 16.34 -8.66
N LEU A 200 -1.70 16.32 -8.78
CA LEU A 200 -0.95 17.46 -9.35
C LEU A 200 -1.35 17.77 -10.81
N ARG A 201 -1.60 16.76 -11.64
CA ARG A 201 -2.06 16.96 -13.02
C ARG A 201 -3.46 17.58 -13.10
N LEU A 202 -4.39 17.13 -12.26
CA LEU A 202 -5.75 17.66 -12.23
C LEU A 202 -5.78 19.13 -11.81
N VAL A 203 -4.87 19.55 -10.94
CA VAL A 203 -4.76 20.95 -10.52
C VAL A 203 -4.23 21.83 -11.64
N ASP A 204 -3.21 21.36 -12.35
CA ASP A 204 -2.65 22.00 -13.55
C ASP A 204 -3.75 22.23 -14.61
N GLU A 205 -4.51 21.19 -14.93
CA GLU A 205 -5.60 21.25 -15.93
C GLU A 205 -6.79 22.13 -15.51
N TRP A 206 -7.07 22.19 -14.20
CA TRP A 206 -8.18 23.00 -13.69
C TRP A 206 -7.87 24.49 -13.77
N GLU A 207 -6.63 24.90 -13.46
CA GLU A 207 -6.24 26.30 -13.64
C GLU A 207 -6.18 26.72 -15.11
N ASP A 208 -5.68 25.88 -16.02
CA ASP A 208 -5.72 26.18 -17.47
C ASP A 208 -7.15 26.45 -17.95
N SER A 209 -8.11 25.70 -17.42
CA SER A 209 -9.53 25.87 -17.74
C SER A 209 -10.13 27.16 -17.16
N VAL A 210 -9.69 27.60 -15.98
CA VAL A 210 -10.14 28.85 -15.33
C VAL A 210 -9.44 30.07 -15.96
N ALA A 211 -8.15 29.97 -16.27
CA ALA A 211 -7.38 31.00 -16.95
C ALA A 211 -7.90 31.24 -18.37
N SER A 212 -8.17 30.17 -19.14
CA SER A 212 -8.75 30.28 -20.48
C SER A 212 -10.18 30.86 -20.49
N ALA A 213 -10.92 30.79 -19.38
CA ALA A 213 -12.24 31.41 -19.25
C ALA A 213 -12.17 32.92 -18.94
N SER A 214 -11.01 33.42 -18.54
CA SER A 214 -10.81 34.79 -18.03
C SER A 214 -10.39 35.80 -19.11
N ASP A 215 -10.01 35.34 -20.32
CA ASP A 215 -9.52 36.18 -21.43
C ASP A 215 -10.61 36.67 -22.41
N LEU A 216 -11.89 36.53 -22.06
CA LEU A 216 -12.98 37.09 -22.86
C LEU A 216 -13.34 38.50 -22.35
N PRO A 217 -13.40 39.53 -23.24
CA PRO A 217 -13.72 40.88 -22.82
C PRO A 217 -15.12 40.93 -22.19
N GLU A 218 -15.22 41.65 -21.07
CA GLU A 218 -16.46 41.94 -20.35
C GLU A 218 -17.50 42.53 -21.30
N HIS A 219 -18.35 41.66 -21.85
CA HIS A 219 -19.65 42.04 -22.35
C HIS A 219 -20.67 41.22 -21.58
N GLU A 220 -21.58 41.93 -20.93
CA GLU A 220 -22.76 41.37 -20.26
C GLU A 220 -23.41 40.32 -21.16
N ALA A 221 -23.14 39.06 -20.86
CA ALA A 221 -23.84 37.93 -21.43
C ALA A 221 -23.96 36.87 -20.36
N ARG A 222 -25.02 37.04 -19.56
CA ARG A 222 -25.86 35.99 -18.97
C ARG A 222 -25.12 34.71 -18.59
N VAL A 223 -25.03 34.50 -17.28
CA VAL A 223 -24.95 33.19 -16.63
C VAL A 223 -25.67 32.12 -17.47
N SER A 224 -24.90 31.42 -18.29
CA SER A 224 -25.32 30.16 -18.89
C SER A 224 -25.09 29.12 -17.80
N MET A 225 -26.02 29.08 -16.85
CA MET A 225 -26.34 27.81 -16.21
C MET A 225 -26.62 26.85 -17.38
N VAL A 226 -25.68 25.95 -17.65
CA VAL A 226 -25.98 24.71 -18.33
C VAL A 226 -26.95 24.00 -17.39
N ARG A 227 -28.25 24.30 -17.57
CA ARG A 227 -29.34 23.40 -17.19
C ARG A 227 -29.08 22.13 -17.98
N VAL A 228 -28.30 21.24 -17.39
CA VAL A 228 -28.34 19.83 -17.72
C VAL A 228 -29.81 19.46 -17.55
N SER A 229 -30.44 19.20 -18.69
CA SER A 229 -31.85 18.87 -18.81
C SER A 229 -32.21 17.81 -17.76
N SER A 230 -33.08 18.21 -16.84
CA SER A 230 -33.67 17.38 -15.76
C SER A 230 -34.47 16.18 -16.29
N SER A 231 -34.48 15.93 -17.59
CA SER A 231 -35.15 14.80 -18.23
C SER A 231 -34.30 13.52 -18.27
N TRP A 232 -32.97 13.61 -18.09
CA TRP A 232 -32.10 12.42 -18.15
C TRP A 232 -31.98 11.67 -16.81
N MET A 233 -32.12 12.36 -15.67
CA MET A 233 -32.11 11.70 -14.35
C MET A 233 -33.38 10.88 -14.06
N ILE A 234 -34.53 11.26 -14.62
CA ILE A 234 -35.80 10.54 -14.41
C ILE A 234 -35.78 9.21 -15.17
N GLY A 235 -35.21 9.19 -16.38
CA GLY A 235 -35.07 7.97 -17.18
C GLY A 235 -34.13 6.93 -16.56
N PHE A 236 -32.99 7.38 -16.03
CA PHE A 236 -32.03 6.48 -15.37
C PHE A 236 -32.56 5.92 -14.04
N GLY A 237 -33.28 6.74 -13.27
CA GLY A 237 -33.93 6.29 -12.04
C GLY A 237 -35.01 5.22 -12.28
N LEU A 238 -35.83 5.39 -13.33
CA LEU A 238 -36.90 4.44 -13.65
C LEU A 238 -36.33 3.14 -14.25
N ALA A 239 -35.27 3.21 -15.05
CA ALA A 239 -34.56 2.03 -15.54
C ALA A 239 -33.89 1.23 -14.40
N LEU A 240 -33.31 1.91 -13.41
CA LEU A 240 -32.71 1.26 -12.23
C LEU A 240 -33.76 0.54 -11.38
N VAL A 241 -34.92 1.16 -11.15
CA VAL A 241 -36.03 0.54 -10.40
C VAL A 241 -36.58 -0.68 -11.12
N VAL A 242 -36.74 -0.62 -12.45
CA VAL A 242 -37.18 -1.78 -13.24
C VAL A 242 -36.12 -2.89 -13.22
N LEU A 243 -34.83 -2.55 -13.30
CA LEU A 243 -33.75 -3.53 -13.23
C LEU A 243 -33.69 -4.23 -11.86
N ILE A 244 -33.89 -3.48 -10.77
CA ILE A 244 -33.98 -4.03 -9.41
C ILE A 244 -35.20 -4.94 -9.27
N ALA A 245 -36.37 -4.53 -9.80
CA ALA A 245 -37.58 -5.35 -9.76
C ALA A 245 -37.42 -6.66 -10.54
N VAL A 246 -36.76 -6.64 -11.71
CA VAL A 246 -36.44 -7.85 -12.48
C VAL A 246 -35.46 -8.75 -11.73
N LEU A 247 -34.41 -8.18 -11.11
CA LEU A 247 -33.46 -8.96 -10.31
C LEU A 247 -34.13 -9.64 -9.10
N ILE A 248 -35.03 -8.94 -8.42
CA ILE A 248 -35.81 -9.52 -7.30
C ILE A 248 -36.74 -10.62 -7.81
N PHE A 249 -37.42 -10.43 -8.94
CA PHE A 249 -38.31 -11.44 -9.52
C PHE A 249 -37.56 -12.71 -9.99
N VAL A 250 -36.35 -12.55 -10.52
CA VAL A 250 -35.46 -13.67 -10.89
C VAL A 250 -34.97 -14.41 -9.64
N GLN A 251 -34.60 -13.70 -8.58
CA GLN A 251 -34.18 -14.32 -7.32
C GLN A 251 -35.32 -15.08 -6.63
N LEU A 252 -36.55 -14.54 -6.65
CA LEU A 252 -37.73 -15.22 -6.10
C LEU A 252 -38.20 -16.41 -6.93
N SER A 253 -37.89 -16.44 -8.24
CA SER A 253 -38.22 -17.57 -9.11
C SER A 253 -37.23 -18.72 -9.02
N ASP A 254 -36.06 -18.50 -8.40
CA ASP A 254 -34.99 -19.51 -8.25
C ASP A 254 -34.97 -20.17 -6.86
N GLU A 255 -35.99 -19.94 -6.04
CA GLU A 255 -36.17 -20.67 -4.79
C GLU A 255 -36.83 -22.04 -5.05
N LYS A 256 -36.10 -22.91 -5.75
CA LYS A 256 -36.35 -24.35 -5.67
C LYS A 256 -35.95 -24.83 -4.27
N THR A 257 -36.98 -24.94 -3.43
CA THR A 257 -37.10 -25.78 -2.23
C THR A 257 -35.94 -26.78 -2.04
N PRO A 258 -35.07 -26.61 -1.02
CA PRO A 258 -34.26 -27.73 -0.56
C PRO A 258 -35.10 -28.64 0.35
N ALA A 259 -35.20 -29.90 -0.07
CA ALA A 259 -35.80 -30.97 0.70
C ALA A 259 -35.11 -31.11 2.07
N ARG A 260 -35.91 -31.08 3.14
CA ARG A 260 -35.51 -31.49 4.50
C ARG A 260 -35.04 -32.95 4.47
N THR A 261 -33.73 -33.17 4.57
CA THR A 261 -33.17 -34.44 5.04
C THR A 261 -33.17 -34.43 6.56
N SER A 262 -34.04 -35.28 7.12
CA SER A 262 -34.14 -35.58 8.54
C SER A 262 -32.85 -36.22 9.07
N THR A 263 -32.25 -35.60 10.08
CA THR A 263 -31.21 -36.18 10.93
C THR A 263 -31.86 -37.15 11.94
N PRO A 264 -31.49 -38.45 11.96
CA PRO A 264 -31.98 -39.37 12.98
C PRO A 264 -31.25 -39.14 14.32
N ILE A 265 -32.03 -38.98 15.39
CA ILE A 265 -31.57 -38.88 16.78
C ILE A 265 -31.25 -40.31 17.30
N PRO A 266 -30.08 -40.58 17.88
CA PRO A 266 -29.80 -41.87 18.51
C PRO A 266 -30.46 -41.93 19.90
N LEU A 267 -31.38 -42.88 20.08
CA LEU A 267 -31.92 -43.27 21.39
C LEU A 267 -30.89 -44.17 22.10
N ALA A 268 -30.45 -43.77 23.29
CA ALA A 268 -29.68 -44.62 24.19
C ALA A 268 -30.55 -45.76 24.75
N PRO A 269 -30.00 -46.96 24.98
CA PRO A 269 -30.75 -48.09 25.53
C PRO A 269 -31.02 -47.89 27.03
N ASN A 270 -32.28 -48.11 27.41
CA ASN A 270 -32.76 -48.11 28.78
C ASN A 270 -32.37 -49.45 29.45
N ASN A 271 -31.65 -49.40 30.57
CA ASN A 271 -31.35 -50.57 31.39
C ASN A 271 -32.54 -50.90 32.30
N GLN A 272 -33.16 -52.06 32.08
CA GLN A 272 -33.79 -52.88 33.11
C GLN A 272 -33.40 -54.33 32.90
#